data_AF-A0AAD0BMJ9-F1
#
_entry.id   AF-A0AAD0BMJ9-F1
#
_cell.length_a   1.000
_cell.length_b   1.000
_cell.length_c   1.000
_cell.angle_alpha   90.00
_cell.angle_beta   90.00
_cell.angle_gamma   90.00
#
_symmetry.space_group_name_H-M   'P 1'
#
loop_
_entity.id
_entity.type
_entity.pdbx_description
1 polymer ?
#
loop_
_entity_poly.entity_id
_entity_poly.type
_entity_poly.pdbx_seq_one_letter_code
_entity_poly.pdbx_strand_id
1 'polypeptide(L)'
;MKHIRTSIGRQRGQSLLEFCIVVPAFIFLILVIFQFVLIYRAKSLLDFATLQAARAGAISGVSHSEMRSALEMAMAPLYATSPDAAGAVAARAKVALLWKNPLLSPKIEVISPSRAAYNEFRERQFDGRYALPNDNLAFRDARVGSSRVSVQDANILKIKVTYPMPLIVPFADRVIAGLSDLVSGGDSFRPASMLIEDPITGHRRMPIESYAIVRMQSPVHDSNNLAR
;
A
#
# COMPACT_ATOMS: atom_id res chain seq x y z
N MET A 1 18.08 79.56 6.54
CA MET A 1 17.42 78.42 7.23
C MET A 1 17.05 77.37 6.19
N LYS A 2 17.40 76.10 6.43
CA LYS A 2 17.38 74.98 5.47
C LYS A 2 15.93 74.54 5.19
N HIS A 3 15.50 74.59 3.94
CA HIS A 3 14.24 73.99 3.51
C HIS A 3 14.38 72.47 3.48
N ILE A 4 13.66 71.77 4.38
CA ILE A 4 13.53 70.32 4.34
C ILE A 4 12.49 69.98 3.28
N ARG A 5 12.94 69.51 2.10
CA ARG A 5 12.06 68.92 1.09
C ARG A 5 11.88 67.44 1.40
N THR A 6 10.73 67.06 1.95
CA THR A 6 10.28 65.67 2.03
C THR A 6 9.82 65.20 0.65
N SER A 7 10.66 64.47 -0.07
CA SER A 7 10.24 63.77 -1.29
C SER A 7 9.42 62.54 -0.90
N ILE A 8 8.10 62.62 -1.04
CA ILE A 8 7.23 61.44 -0.98
C ILE A 8 7.40 60.70 -2.31
N GLY A 9 8.34 59.74 -2.34
CA GLY A 9 8.49 58.84 -3.48
C GLY A 9 7.23 57.99 -3.62
N ARG A 10 6.67 57.88 -4.84
CA ARG A 10 5.56 56.97 -5.15
C ARG A 10 6.01 55.54 -4.84
N GLN A 11 5.58 55.00 -3.70
CA GLN A 11 5.68 53.57 -3.42
C GLN A 11 4.75 52.85 -4.41
N ARG A 12 5.32 52.38 -5.52
CA ARG A 12 4.67 51.38 -6.37
C ARG A 12 4.54 50.15 -5.48
N GLY A 13 3.32 49.61 -5.33
CA GLY A 13 3.00 48.49 -4.43
C GLY A 13 3.67 47.16 -4.80
N GLN A 14 5.00 47.18 -4.95
CA GLN A 14 5.86 46.04 -5.26
C GLN A 14 5.75 44.97 -4.18
N SER A 15 5.69 45.38 -2.91
CA SER A 15 5.47 44.46 -1.78
C SER A 15 4.14 43.71 -1.87
N LEU A 16 3.09 44.36 -2.37
CA LEU A 16 1.78 43.71 -2.58
C LEU A 16 1.86 42.67 -3.70
N LEU A 17 2.59 42.96 -4.78
CA LEU A 17 2.80 42.03 -5.89
C LEU A 17 3.65 40.83 -5.47
N GLU A 18 4.77 41.08 -4.78
CA GLU A 18 5.63 40.03 -4.22
C GLU A 18 4.84 39.13 -3.25
N PHE A 19 4.04 39.72 -2.35
CA PHE A 19 3.17 38.96 -1.45
C PHE A 19 2.14 38.11 -2.20
N CYS A 20 1.51 38.67 -3.24
CA CYS A 20 0.51 37.97 -4.05
C CYS A 20 1.08 36.76 -4.80
N ILE A 21 2.38 36.75 -5.09
CA ILE A 21 3.06 35.63 -5.74
C ILE A 21 3.60 34.63 -4.70
N VAL A 22 4.27 35.13 -3.66
CA VAL A 22 4.98 34.29 -2.67
C VAL A 22 3.99 33.49 -1.82
N VAL A 23 2.88 34.09 -1.37
CA VAL A 23 1.95 33.42 -0.46
C VAL A 23 1.26 32.21 -1.09
N PRO A 24 0.66 32.28 -2.31
CA PRO A 24 0.09 31.11 -2.95
C PRO A 24 1.12 30.01 -3.22
N ALA A 25 2.35 30.39 -3.62
CA ALA A 25 3.43 29.43 -3.84
C ALA A 25 3.82 28.70 -2.53
N PHE A 26 3.88 29.44 -1.42
CA PHE A 26 4.17 28.88 -0.10
C PHE A 26 3.05 27.97 0.41
N ILE A 27 1.78 28.37 0.25
CA ILE A 27 0.62 27.52 0.58
C ILE A 27 0.65 26.23 -0.24
N PHE A 28 0.93 26.34 -1.54
CA PHE A 28 1.06 25.18 -2.42
C PHE A 28 2.15 24.22 -1.93
N LEU A 29 3.33 24.74 -1.56
CA LEU A 29 4.41 23.92 -1.00
C LEU A 29 3.98 23.19 0.28
N ILE A 30 3.30 23.88 1.19
CA ILE A 30 2.77 23.29 2.42
C ILE A 30 1.78 22.16 2.09
N LEU A 31 0.84 22.38 1.17
CA LEU A 31 -0.13 21.37 0.75
C LEU A 31 0.56 20.12 0.17
N VAL A 32 1.58 20.31 -0.67
CA VAL A 32 2.38 19.20 -1.22
C VAL A 32 3.04 18.40 -0.09
N ILE A 33 3.67 19.08 0.88
CA ILE A 33 4.27 18.41 2.05
C ILE A 33 3.22 17.63 2.83
N PHE A 34 2.04 18.20 3.07
CA PHE A 34 0.94 17.50 3.74
C PHE A 34 0.52 16.23 3.00
N GLN A 35 0.42 16.28 1.67
CA GLN A 35 0.10 15.09 0.89
C GLN A 35 1.18 14.00 1.04
N PHE A 36 2.47 14.37 1.03
CA PHE A 36 3.55 13.41 1.26
C PHE A 36 3.50 12.78 2.65
N VAL A 37 3.17 13.56 3.69
CA VAL A 37 2.97 13.02 5.04
C VAL A 37 1.83 12.01 5.07
N LEU A 38 0.71 12.27 4.39
CA LEU A 38 -0.40 11.33 4.29
C LEU A 38 0.01 10.04 3.56
N ILE A 39 0.77 10.16 2.47
CA ILE A 39 1.29 9.01 1.71
C ILE A 39 2.22 8.18 2.59
N TYR A 40 3.13 8.83 3.31
CA TYR A 40 4.05 8.16 4.22
C TYR A 40 3.30 7.41 5.32
N ARG A 41 2.33 8.05 5.97
CA ARG A 41 1.48 7.40 7.00
C ARG A 41 0.77 6.16 6.43
N ALA A 42 0.16 6.29 5.25
CA ALA A 42 -0.54 5.18 4.61
C ALA A 42 0.43 4.04 4.24
N LYS A 43 1.62 4.37 3.73
CA LYS A 43 2.65 3.40 3.37
C LYS A 43 3.19 2.66 4.60
N SER A 44 3.56 3.36 5.67
CA SER A 44 4.04 2.72 6.90
C SER A 44 3.00 1.79 7.52
N LEU A 45 1.72 2.20 7.51
CA LEU A 45 0.64 1.36 8.00
C LEU A 45 0.39 0.15 7.09
N LEU A 46 0.46 0.35 5.77
CA LEU A 46 0.34 -0.73 4.80
C LEU A 46 1.44 -1.77 4.98
N ASP A 47 2.69 -1.36 5.20
CA ASP A 47 3.82 -2.27 5.44
C ASP A 47 3.58 -3.13 6.68
N PHE A 48 3.16 -2.51 7.78
CA PHE A 48 2.75 -3.23 8.98
C PHE A 48 1.58 -4.19 8.74
N ALA A 49 0.54 -3.72 8.05
CA ALA A 49 -0.65 -4.52 7.76
C ALA A 49 -0.34 -5.70 6.83
N THR A 50 0.57 -5.51 5.88
CA THR A 50 1.05 -6.56 4.96
C THR A 50 1.84 -7.62 5.72
N LEU A 51 2.65 -7.23 6.70
CA LEU A 51 3.32 -8.19 7.59
C LEU A 51 2.32 -8.98 8.45
N GLN A 52 1.28 -8.35 8.98
CA GLN A 52 0.23 -9.03 9.73
C GLN A 52 -0.56 -10.00 8.86
N ALA A 53 -0.92 -9.59 7.64
CA ALA A 53 -1.55 -10.46 6.66
C ALA A 53 -0.65 -11.66 6.32
N ALA A 54 0.64 -11.44 6.08
CA ALA A 54 1.58 -12.52 5.81
C ALA A 54 1.72 -13.49 7.00
N ARG A 55 1.71 -13.00 8.24
CA ARG A 55 1.71 -13.87 9.44
C ARG A 55 0.43 -14.69 9.56
N ALA A 56 -0.73 -14.08 9.35
CA ALA A 56 -2.00 -14.80 9.33
C ALA A 56 -2.02 -15.87 8.23
N GLY A 57 -1.49 -15.56 7.04
CA GLY A 57 -1.31 -16.51 5.95
C GLY A 57 -0.35 -17.65 6.31
N ALA A 58 0.77 -17.35 6.97
CA ALA A 58 1.76 -18.35 7.37
C ALA A 58 1.23 -19.36 8.40
N ILE A 59 0.27 -18.96 9.24
CA ILE A 59 -0.35 -19.81 10.27
C ILE A 59 -1.60 -20.52 9.74
N SER A 60 -2.33 -19.93 8.78
CA SER A 60 -3.56 -20.51 8.22
C SER A 60 -3.35 -21.40 6.98
N GLY A 61 -2.11 -21.58 6.52
CA GLY A 61 -1.83 -22.35 5.30
C GLY A 61 -2.17 -21.57 4.02
N VAL A 62 -1.92 -20.27 4.00
CA VAL A 62 -2.20 -19.34 2.89
C VAL A 62 -3.70 -19.15 2.63
N SER A 63 -4.52 -18.98 3.68
CA SER A 63 -5.95 -18.66 3.51
C SER A 63 -6.15 -17.19 3.15
N HIS A 64 -6.75 -16.91 1.98
CA HIS A 64 -7.06 -15.54 1.54
C HIS A 64 -8.02 -14.81 2.49
N SER A 65 -8.97 -15.53 3.11
CA SER A 65 -9.92 -14.92 4.05
C SER A 65 -9.24 -14.44 5.33
N GLU A 66 -8.34 -15.25 5.88
CA GLU A 66 -7.57 -14.93 7.10
C GLU A 66 -6.59 -13.78 6.85
N MET A 67 -5.86 -13.84 5.72
CA MET A 67 -4.97 -12.75 5.31
C MET A 67 -5.72 -11.44 5.13
N ARG A 68 -6.91 -11.49 4.52
CA ARG A 68 -7.76 -10.32 4.32
C ARG A 68 -8.31 -9.76 5.63
N SER A 69 -8.80 -10.61 6.53
CA SER A 69 -9.28 -10.21 7.86
C SER A 69 -8.18 -9.53 8.69
N ALA A 70 -6.97 -10.10 8.68
CA ALA A 70 -5.81 -9.52 9.34
C ALA A 70 -5.42 -8.16 8.73
N LEU A 71 -5.47 -8.03 7.41
CA LEU A 71 -5.23 -6.76 6.70
C LEU A 71 -6.28 -5.71 7.05
N GLU A 72 -7.57 -6.08 7.03
CA GLU A 72 -8.70 -5.22 7.39
C GLU A 72 -8.54 -4.68 8.82
N MET A 73 -8.19 -5.56 9.76
CA MET A 73 -7.99 -5.17 11.16
C MET A 73 -6.77 -4.26 11.33
N ALA A 74 -5.65 -4.56 10.65
CA ALA A 74 -4.43 -3.78 10.75
C ALA A 74 -4.52 -2.41 10.06
N MET A 75 -5.33 -2.27 9.01
CA MET A 75 -5.55 -1.00 8.30
C MET A 75 -6.66 -0.12 8.91
N ALA A 76 -7.47 -0.65 9.84
CA ALA A 76 -8.55 0.10 10.50
C ALA A 76 -8.12 1.48 11.07
N PRO A 77 -6.92 1.66 11.66
CA PRO A 77 -6.49 2.97 12.16
C PRO A 77 -6.40 4.07 11.10
N LEU A 78 -6.31 3.74 9.81
CA LEU A 78 -6.34 4.74 8.73
C LEU A 78 -7.68 5.49 8.67
N TYR A 79 -8.76 4.83 9.10
CA TYR A 79 -10.13 5.31 9.02
C TYR A 79 -10.70 5.76 10.37
N ALA A 80 -9.91 5.63 11.45
CA ALA A 80 -10.27 6.14 12.77
C ALA A 80 -10.30 7.68 12.74
N THR A 81 -11.45 8.23 13.11
CA THR A 81 -11.67 9.69 13.18
C THR A 81 -11.47 10.22 14.60
N SER A 82 -11.56 9.34 15.60
CA SER A 82 -11.39 9.68 17.01
C SER A 82 -10.55 8.59 17.72
N PRO A 83 -9.78 8.97 18.76
CA PRO A 83 -8.83 8.07 19.44
C PRO A 83 -9.47 7.17 20.51
N ASP A 84 -10.79 7.18 20.66
CA ASP A 84 -11.54 6.40 21.64
C ASP A 84 -11.99 5.03 21.10
N ALA A 85 -12.50 4.18 22.00
CA ALA A 85 -12.94 2.83 21.65
C ALA A 85 -14.07 2.81 20.62
N ALA A 86 -15.02 3.75 20.69
CA ALA A 86 -16.10 3.82 19.70
C ALA A 86 -15.57 4.28 18.34
N GLY A 87 -14.60 5.20 18.31
CA GLY A 87 -13.84 5.56 17.11
C GLY A 87 -13.17 4.36 16.43
N ALA A 88 -12.54 3.48 17.20
CA ALA A 88 -11.92 2.27 16.67
C ALA A 88 -12.93 1.25 16.11
N VAL A 89 -14.08 1.09 16.76
CA VAL A 89 -15.17 0.21 16.28
C VAL A 89 -15.77 0.76 14.98
N ALA A 90 -16.05 2.06 14.93
CA ALA A 90 -16.56 2.73 13.74
C ALA A 90 -15.57 2.62 12.56
N ALA A 91 -14.27 2.75 12.82
CA ALA A 91 -13.23 2.60 11.81
C ALA A 91 -13.21 1.19 11.20
N ARG A 92 -13.31 0.16 12.04
CA ARG A 92 -13.40 -1.24 11.59
C ARG A 92 -14.63 -1.49 10.74
N ALA A 93 -15.80 -1.00 11.18
CA ALA A 93 -17.04 -1.11 10.41
C ALA A 93 -16.93 -0.40 9.05
N LYS A 94 -16.30 0.79 9.02
CA LYS A 94 -16.07 1.54 7.78
C LYS A 94 -15.16 0.79 6.81
N VAL A 95 -14.08 0.17 7.28
CA VAL A 95 -13.22 -0.70 6.46
C VAL A 95 -14.01 -1.86 5.87
N ALA A 96 -14.73 -2.59 6.72
CA ALA A 96 -15.52 -3.75 6.31
C ALA A 96 -16.59 -3.41 5.25
N LEU A 97 -17.15 -2.20 5.29
CA LEU A 97 -18.10 -1.72 4.28
C LEU A 97 -17.39 -1.25 3.00
N LEU A 98 -16.37 -0.38 3.11
CA LEU A 98 -15.68 0.19 1.95
C LEU A 98 -15.02 -0.90 1.11
N TRP A 99 -14.43 -1.91 1.74
CA TRP A 99 -13.70 -2.96 1.04
C TRP A 99 -14.61 -4.01 0.41
N LYS A 100 -15.94 -3.91 0.57
CA LYS A 100 -16.87 -4.65 -0.30
C LYS A 100 -16.83 -4.14 -1.74
N ASN A 101 -16.43 -2.88 -1.95
CA ASN A 101 -16.21 -2.34 -3.28
C ASN A 101 -14.83 -2.80 -3.82
N PRO A 102 -14.78 -3.56 -4.93
CA PRO A 102 -13.53 -4.05 -5.51
C PRO A 102 -12.55 -2.95 -5.93
N LEU A 103 -13.04 -1.74 -6.20
CA LEU A 103 -12.21 -0.58 -6.56
C LEU A 103 -11.49 0.03 -5.34
N LEU A 104 -12.02 -0.20 -4.13
CA LEU A 104 -11.54 0.39 -2.89
C LEU A 104 -10.78 -0.60 -2.02
N SER A 105 -11.07 -1.90 -2.19
CA SER A 105 -10.40 -2.96 -1.45
C SER A 105 -8.93 -3.09 -1.88
N PRO A 106 -8.00 -3.23 -0.92
CA PRO A 106 -6.65 -3.66 -1.24
C PRO A 106 -6.67 -5.05 -1.88
N LYS A 107 -5.76 -5.25 -2.84
CA LYS A 107 -5.56 -6.54 -3.51
C LYS A 107 -4.38 -7.25 -2.87
N ILE A 108 -4.58 -8.52 -2.50
CA ILE A 108 -3.54 -9.39 -1.96
C ILE A 108 -3.17 -10.39 -3.06
N GLU A 109 -1.90 -10.39 -3.43
CA GLU A 109 -1.33 -11.33 -4.39
C GLU A 109 -0.28 -12.19 -3.69
N VAL A 110 -0.43 -13.51 -3.75
CA VAL A 110 0.59 -14.45 -3.28
C VAL A 110 1.62 -14.61 -4.39
N ILE A 111 2.89 -14.36 -4.08
CA ILE A 111 4.03 -14.50 -5.02
C ILE A 111 4.73 -15.84 -4.81
N SER A 112 4.85 -16.28 -3.57
CA SER A 112 5.41 -17.58 -3.16
C SER A 112 4.61 -18.06 -1.95
N PRO A 113 4.29 -19.35 -1.80
CA PRO A 113 4.68 -20.50 -2.64
C PRO A 113 3.98 -20.53 -4.00
N SER A 114 4.62 -21.14 -5.01
CA SER A 114 3.99 -21.43 -6.30
C SER A 114 3.28 -22.77 -6.31
N ARG A 115 2.27 -22.91 -7.15
CA ARG A 115 1.53 -24.16 -7.33
C ARG A 115 2.42 -25.28 -7.86
N ALA A 116 3.42 -24.94 -8.68
CA ALA A 116 4.43 -25.88 -9.15
C ALA A 116 5.26 -26.44 -7.98
N ALA A 117 5.77 -25.58 -7.09
CA ALA A 117 6.53 -26.00 -5.91
C ALA A 117 5.69 -26.84 -4.96
N TYR A 118 4.42 -26.47 -4.75
CA TYR A 118 3.48 -27.27 -3.97
C TYR A 118 3.27 -28.66 -4.57
N ASN A 119 3.04 -28.77 -5.88
CA ASN A 119 2.77 -30.06 -6.52
C ASN A 119 3.99 -30.99 -6.53
N GLU A 120 5.20 -30.43 -6.58
CA GLU A 120 6.46 -31.18 -6.54
C GLU A 120 6.78 -31.70 -5.14
N PHE A 121 6.65 -30.85 -4.11
CA PHE A 121 7.10 -31.16 -2.76
C PHE A 121 5.98 -31.59 -1.80
N ARG A 122 4.73 -31.69 -2.25
CA ARG A 122 3.62 -32.15 -1.40
C ARG A 122 3.86 -33.58 -0.91
N GLU A 123 3.65 -33.78 0.38
CA GLU A 123 3.72 -35.08 1.02
C GLU A 123 2.38 -35.41 1.66
N ARG A 124 2.09 -36.71 1.78
CA ARG A 124 0.89 -37.18 2.47
C ARG A 124 1.14 -37.11 3.98
N GLN A 125 0.37 -36.29 4.67
CA GLN A 125 0.44 -36.19 6.13
C GLN A 125 -0.28 -37.34 6.84
N PHE A 126 -0.09 -37.42 8.15
CA PHE A 126 -0.76 -38.40 9.02
C PHE A 126 -2.30 -38.34 8.90
N ASP A 127 -2.87 -37.15 8.68
CA ASP A 127 -4.31 -36.94 8.41
C ASP A 127 -4.75 -37.39 6.99
N GLY A 128 -3.86 -38.03 6.23
CA GLY A 128 -4.15 -38.55 4.89
C GLY A 128 -4.23 -37.48 3.78
N ARG A 129 -4.17 -36.19 4.14
CA ARG A 129 -4.18 -35.05 3.21
C ARG A 129 -2.79 -34.76 2.65
N TYR A 130 -2.73 -34.31 1.40
CA TYR A 130 -1.50 -33.76 0.84
C TYR A 130 -1.25 -32.36 1.39
N ALA A 131 -0.02 -32.10 1.79
CA ALA A 131 0.38 -30.78 2.22
C ALA A 131 1.82 -30.49 1.83
N LEU A 132 2.15 -29.21 1.69
CA LEU A 132 3.55 -28.81 1.65
C LEU A 132 4.12 -29.01 3.06
N PRO A 133 5.12 -29.89 3.23
CA PRO A 133 5.65 -30.19 4.56
C PRO A 133 6.38 -28.96 5.12
N ASN A 134 6.12 -28.66 6.39
CA ASN A 134 6.75 -27.56 7.13
C ASN A 134 7.60 -28.04 8.31
N ASP A 135 7.80 -29.36 8.43
CA ASP A 135 8.52 -30.01 9.51
C ASP A 135 9.97 -30.32 9.10
N ASN A 136 10.88 -30.30 10.07
CA ASN A 136 12.29 -30.69 9.91
C ASN A 136 12.99 -30.09 8.67
N LEU A 137 12.60 -28.87 8.25
CA LEU A 137 13.09 -28.23 7.02
C LEU A 137 14.61 -28.12 6.95
N ALA A 138 15.28 -27.99 8.10
CA ALA A 138 16.74 -27.95 8.20
C ALA A 138 17.43 -29.27 7.82
N PHE A 139 16.74 -30.40 7.95
CA PHE A 139 17.26 -31.74 7.65
C PHE A 139 16.74 -32.31 6.32
N ARG A 140 15.78 -31.63 5.68
CA ARG A 140 15.25 -32.01 4.37
C ARG A 140 16.26 -31.68 3.27
N ASP A 141 16.22 -32.46 2.20
CA ASP A 141 17.11 -32.25 1.05
C ASP A 141 16.88 -30.85 0.46
N ALA A 142 17.95 -30.06 0.34
CA ALA A 142 17.92 -28.70 -0.16
C ALA A 142 18.10 -28.63 -1.68
N ARG A 143 18.04 -29.78 -2.38
CA ARG A 143 18.10 -29.84 -3.84
C ARG A 143 16.99 -28.99 -4.46
N VAL A 144 17.40 -28.17 -5.43
CA VAL A 144 16.48 -27.37 -6.22
C VAL A 144 15.70 -28.30 -7.16
N GLY A 145 14.38 -28.26 -7.04
CA GLY A 145 13.48 -29.07 -7.85
C GLY A 145 13.25 -28.49 -9.26
N SER A 146 12.40 -29.18 -10.02
CA SER A 146 11.86 -28.72 -11.31
C SER A 146 11.09 -27.39 -11.19
N SER A 147 10.56 -27.08 -10.01
CA SER A 147 9.95 -25.79 -9.66
C SER A 147 10.96 -24.64 -9.50
N ARG A 148 12.27 -24.89 -9.70
CA ARG A 148 13.39 -23.95 -9.53
C ARG A 148 13.55 -23.41 -8.11
N VAL A 149 12.91 -24.03 -7.13
CA VAL A 149 13.03 -23.70 -5.72
C VAL A 149 13.27 -24.97 -4.91
N SER A 150 13.86 -24.81 -3.72
CA SER A 150 13.99 -25.89 -2.74
C SER A 150 12.73 -26.03 -1.88
N VAL A 151 12.60 -27.11 -1.11
CA VAL A 151 11.50 -27.27 -0.13
C VAL A 151 11.52 -26.15 0.92
N GLN A 152 12.72 -25.70 1.29
CA GLN A 152 12.91 -24.61 2.25
C GLN A 152 12.43 -23.27 1.70
N ASP A 153 12.72 -22.99 0.42
CA ASP A 153 12.26 -21.77 -0.25
C ASP A 153 10.75 -21.82 -0.52
N ALA A 154 10.21 -22.99 -0.85
CA ALA A 154 8.78 -23.20 -1.03
C ALA A 154 7.99 -22.92 0.26
N ASN A 155 8.62 -23.05 1.43
CA ASN A 155 8.03 -22.70 2.74
C ASN A 155 8.18 -21.21 3.11
N ILE A 156 8.56 -20.35 2.16
CA ILE A 156 8.56 -18.90 2.35
C ILE A 156 7.32 -18.32 1.68
N LEU A 157 6.44 -17.75 2.51
CA LEU A 157 5.30 -16.98 2.05
C LEU A 157 5.76 -15.56 1.72
N LYS A 158 5.66 -15.21 0.44
CA LYS A 158 5.84 -13.84 -0.06
C LYS A 158 4.52 -13.34 -0.60
N ILE A 159 4.03 -12.23 -0.07
CA ILE A 159 2.81 -11.57 -0.56
C ILE A 159 3.10 -10.14 -1.01
N LYS A 160 2.33 -9.68 -1.98
CA LYS A 160 2.21 -8.27 -2.39
C LYS A 160 0.82 -7.78 -2.06
N VAL A 161 0.73 -6.64 -1.40
CA VAL A 161 -0.53 -5.95 -1.14
C VAL A 161 -0.52 -4.63 -1.87
N THR A 162 -1.52 -4.40 -2.72
CA THR A 162 -1.71 -3.14 -3.45
C THR A 162 -2.93 -2.44 -2.88
N TYR A 163 -2.74 -1.25 -2.30
CA TYR A 163 -3.82 -0.44 -1.71
C TYR A 163 -4.08 0.83 -2.53
N PRO A 164 -5.33 1.08 -2.96
CA PRO A 164 -5.70 2.30 -3.67
C PRO A 164 -5.92 3.48 -2.70
N MET A 165 -4.85 4.23 -2.42
CA MET A 165 -4.85 5.34 -1.48
C MET A 165 -5.51 6.61 -2.08
N PRO A 166 -6.45 7.27 -1.38
CA PRO A 166 -7.06 8.51 -1.87
C PRO A 166 -6.08 9.71 -1.82
N LEU A 167 -6.09 10.52 -2.87
CA LEU A 167 -5.42 11.82 -2.92
C LEU A 167 -6.40 12.90 -2.45
N ILE A 168 -6.32 13.25 -1.15
CA ILE A 168 -7.28 14.16 -0.49
C ILE A 168 -6.89 15.62 -0.69
N VAL A 169 -5.59 15.92 -0.77
CA VAL A 169 -5.09 17.29 -0.92
C VAL A 169 -5.45 17.82 -2.31
N PRO A 170 -6.03 19.04 -2.42
CA PRO A 170 -6.36 19.63 -3.71
C PRO A 170 -5.11 19.80 -4.57
N PHE A 171 -5.24 19.59 -5.88
CA PHE A 171 -4.16 19.62 -6.87
C PHE A 171 -3.11 18.51 -6.73
N ALA A 172 -3.11 17.71 -5.66
CA ALA A 172 -2.14 16.63 -5.47
C ALA A 172 -2.19 15.61 -6.62
N ASP A 173 -3.39 15.31 -7.09
CA ASP A 173 -3.63 14.48 -8.26
C ASP A 173 -2.94 15.03 -9.51
N ARG A 174 -2.99 16.35 -9.75
CA ARG A 174 -2.31 17.02 -10.86
C ARG A 174 -0.82 17.17 -10.63
N VAL A 175 -0.34 17.29 -9.41
CA VAL A 175 1.11 17.34 -9.13
C VAL A 175 1.73 15.96 -9.33
N ILE A 176 1.08 14.92 -8.80
CA ILE A 176 1.53 13.53 -8.95
C ILE A 176 1.38 13.07 -10.41
N ALA A 177 0.28 13.43 -11.08
CA ALA A 177 0.10 13.14 -12.51
C ALA A 177 0.97 14.03 -13.41
N GLY A 178 1.21 15.29 -13.03
CA GLY A 178 1.86 16.35 -13.82
C GLY A 178 3.37 16.50 -13.60
N LEU A 179 3.94 15.79 -12.62
CA LEU A 179 5.35 15.36 -12.65
C LEU A 179 5.66 14.40 -13.81
N SER A 180 4.70 14.17 -14.71
CA SER A 180 4.83 13.29 -15.86
C SER A 180 4.07 13.76 -17.10
N ASP A 181 4.19 15.04 -17.42
CA ASP A 181 4.23 15.51 -18.82
C ASP A 181 5.37 16.52 -19.04
N LEU A 182 5.82 17.21 -17.98
CA LEU A 182 7.02 18.07 -17.98
C LEU A 182 8.34 17.30 -17.85
N VAL A 183 8.31 16.03 -17.39
CA VAL A 183 9.49 15.15 -17.25
C VAL A 183 9.46 13.98 -18.24
N SER A 184 8.28 13.60 -18.73
CA SER A 184 8.07 12.52 -19.70
C SER A 184 8.25 13.03 -21.13
N GLY A 185 9.48 13.38 -21.47
CA GLY A 185 9.95 13.46 -22.86
C GLY A 185 10.18 12.08 -23.50
N GLY A 186 9.32 11.10 -23.18
CA GLY A 186 9.43 9.72 -23.68
C GLY A 186 8.26 8.87 -23.19
N ASP A 187 7.65 8.13 -24.11
CA ASP A 187 6.38 7.36 -24.02
C ASP A 187 6.28 6.25 -22.93
N SER A 188 7.06 6.28 -21.86
CA SER A 188 7.16 5.16 -20.91
C SER A 188 6.58 5.41 -19.51
N PHE A 189 6.15 6.63 -19.17
CA PHE A 189 5.52 6.88 -17.86
C PHE A 189 4.33 7.83 -18.01
N ARG A 190 3.11 7.30 -17.81
CA ARG A 190 1.87 8.08 -17.68
C ARG A 190 1.23 7.75 -16.31
N PRO A 191 1.66 8.40 -15.21
CA PRO A 191 1.11 8.18 -13.87
C PRO A 191 -0.36 8.59 -13.79
N ALA A 192 -0.85 9.48 -14.66
CA ALA A 192 -2.27 9.79 -14.78
C ALA A 192 -3.13 8.55 -15.08
N SER A 193 -2.66 7.63 -15.93
CA SER A 193 -3.34 6.36 -16.22
C SER A 193 -3.21 5.31 -15.11
N MET A 194 -2.32 5.55 -14.13
CA MET A 194 -2.17 4.69 -12.94
C MET A 194 -3.08 5.12 -11.79
N LEU A 195 -3.65 6.32 -11.84
CA LEU A 195 -4.61 6.77 -10.85
C LEU A 195 -6.00 6.19 -11.15
N ILE A 196 -6.63 5.63 -10.12
CA ILE A 196 -7.98 5.08 -10.19
C ILE A 196 -8.95 6.17 -9.75
N GLU A 197 -9.91 6.54 -10.59
CA GLU A 197 -10.95 7.49 -10.19
C GLU A 197 -12.00 6.78 -9.33
N ASP A 198 -12.24 7.30 -8.12
CA ASP A 198 -13.26 6.79 -7.22
C ASP A 198 -14.64 7.34 -7.63
N PRO A 199 -15.57 6.51 -8.13
CA PRO A 199 -16.86 6.99 -8.61
C PRO A 199 -17.75 7.52 -7.47
N ILE A 200 -17.45 7.21 -6.20
CA ILE A 200 -18.25 7.64 -5.05
C ILE A 200 -17.79 9.01 -4.54
N THR A 201 -16.48 9.21 -4.44
CA THR A 201 -15.92 10.43 -3.83
C THR A 201 -15.41 11.43 -4.86
N GLY A 202 -15.25 11.03 -6.13
CA GLY A 202 -14.62 11.84 -7.17
C GLY A 202 -13.12 12.04 -6.97
N HIS A 203 -12.53 11.48 -5.91
CA HIS A 203 -11.09 11.56 -5.67
C HIS A 203 -10.33 10.53 -6.50
N ARG A 204 -9.19 10.95 -7.04
CA ARG A 204 -8.24 10.04 -7.66
C ARG A 204 -7.46 9.28 -6.59
N ARG A 205 -7.20 8.01 -6.84
CA ARG A 205 -6.51 7.10 -5.93
C ARG A 205 -5.21 6.63 -6.55
N MET A 206 -4.15 6.67 -5.76
CA MET A 206 -2.83 6.19 -6.15
C MET A 206 -2.62 4.77 -5.61
N PRO A 207 -2.30 3.77 -6.45
CA PRO A 207 -1.93 2.45 -5.97
C PRO A 207 -0.59 2.53 -5.24
N ILE A 208 -0.57 2.17 -3.97
CA ILE A 208 0.67 1.96 -3.20
C ILE A 208 0.85 0.47 -2.95
N GLU A 209 2.06 -0.01 -3.16
CA GLU A 209 2.41 -1.42 -3.00
C GLU A 209 3.23 -1.65 -1.73
N SER A 210 3.05 -2.82 -1.16
CA SER A 210 3.82 -3.32 -0.03
C SER A 210 4.09 -4.81 -0.21
N TYR A 211 5.28 -5.25 0.21
CA TYR A 211 5.70 -6.64 0.13
C TYR A 211 6.06 -7.13 1.52
N ALA A 212 5.62 -8.35 1.86
CA ALA A 212 6.00 -9.02 3.10
C ALA A 212 6.46 -10.44 2.81
N ILE A 213 7.45 -10.87 3.58
CA ILE A 213 8.06 -12.21 3.50
C ILE A 213 8.05 -12.81 4.90
N VAL A 214 7.43 -13.98 5.05
CA VAL A 214 7.31 -14.71 6.32
C VAL A 214 7.52 -16.19 6.07
N ARG A 215 8.18 -16.90 6.99
CA ARG A 215 8.26 -18.36 6.94
C ARG A 215 6.94 -18.99 7.36
N MET A 216 6.49 -19.98 6.59
CA MET A 216 5.30 -20.77 6.92
C MET A 216 5.43 -21.38 8.32
N GLN A 217 4.33 -21.36 9.07
CA GLN A 217 4.22 -21.97 10.39
C GLN A 217 3.30 -23.19 10.37
N SER A 218 2.37 -23.24 9.43
CA SER A 218 1.53 -24.41 9.17
C SER A 218 1.74 -24.96 7.76
N PRO A 219 1.44 -26.24 7.56
CA PRO A 219 1.41 -26.84 6.24
C PRO A 219 0.34 -26.20 5.35
N VAL A 220 0.63 -26.06 4.06
CA VAL A 220 -0.37 -25.63 3.08
C VAL A 220 -1.17 -26.84 2.64
N HIS A 221 -2.50 -26.75 2.64
CA HIS A 221 -3.39 -27.81 2.14
C HIS A 221 -4.07 -27.45 0.82
N ASP A 222 -4.37 -26.16 0.60
CA ASP A 222 -5.13 -25.71 -0.57
C ASP A 222 -4.23 -25.08 -1.63
N SER A 223 -4.06 -25.80 -2.75
CA SER A 223 -3.26 -25.33 -3.88
C SER A 223 -3.92 -24.20 -4.68
N ASN A 224 -5.23 -23.93 -4.51
CA ASN A 224 -5.91 -22.85 -5.22
C ASN A 224 -5.50 -21.46 -4.72
N ASN A 225 -5.01 -21.38 -3.49
CA ASN A 225 -4.66 -20.11 -2.85
C ASN A 225 -3.21 -19.66 -3.15
N LEU A 226 -2.45 -20.50 -3.84
CA LEU A 226 -1.03 -20.30 -4.15
C LEU A 226 -0.81 -19.49 -5.43
N ALA A 227 0.42 -18.98 -5.59
CA ALA A 227 0.82 -18.31 -6.82
C ALA A 227 0.72 -19.29 -8.00
N ARG A 228 0.21 -18.82 -9.13
CA ARG A 228 0.13 -19.62 -10.36
C ARG A 228 1.51 -19.87 -10.95
#